data_AF-F6ADF3-F1
#
_entry.id   AF-F6ADF3-F1
#
_cell.length_a   1.000
_cell.length_b   1.000
_cell.length_c   1.000
_cell.angle_alpha   90.00
_cell.angle_beta   90.00
_cell.angle_gamma   90.00
#
_symmetry.space_group_name_H-M   'P 1'
#
loop_
_entity.id
_entity.type
_entity.pdbx_description
1 polymer ?
#
loop_
_entity_poly.entity_id
_entity_poly.type
_entity_poly.pdbx_seq_one_letter_code
_entity_poly.pdbx_strand_id
1 'polypeptide(L)'
;MMKYGFGLLLSALSALLIATLGLLVLTDSSAAMLAVLAAFYLALPLLGLLLISWVYYLWRDRAAMSGQVHALMLLPSLAAVLIVPLAFTVGQLGSQAFSAQHPPISEVHINLTGQDLWLDAAGTSTSSGGSANLPMAGNEPERLLVWTRWPDEQAIAQDRFPYDGARLKSSLNSFARQLGGSEENALTPAPLRLTTAYPAANELPLVYQYYHYPDRIEAAAALARNSNLETSRARSLRHAPVLVSAANLGERTLVRMEIDGQALAMDIWGRALQPTRDCYHGYPNLGPALLPLDAPWQVRWQEAEAPGIWHQATVNLPPLPLTDEQQKQARLPRVLLYITQDRRVLAERFQEIELADDRLGVANTGRPEGLPEPAPCGSALERYDLNNVTPLSEP
;
A
#
# COMPACT_ATOMS: atom_id res chain seq x y z
N MET A 1 -44.13 -42.20 -13.17
CA MET A 1 -43.94 -40.77 -12.87
C MET A 1 -45.19 -40.06 -12.35
N MET A 2 -46.40 -40.27 -12.90
CA MET A 2 -47.63 -39.59 -12.43
C MET A 2 -47.91 -39.72 -10.92
N LYS A 3 -47.50 -40.82 -10.26
CA LYS A 3 -47.66 -41.04 -8.81
C LYS A 3 -46.93 -40.05 -7.90
N TYR A 4 -45.96 -39.30 -8.44
CA TYR A 4 -45.14 -38.30 -7.71
C TYR A 4 -45.29 -36.89 -8.29
N GLY A 5 -46.30 -36.67 -9.16
CA GLY A 5 -46.44 -35.44 -9.96
C GLY A 5 -46.50 -34.16 -9.13
N PHE A 6 -47.14 -34.20 -7.95
CA PHE A 6 -47.20 -33.05 -7.05
C PHE A 6 -45.82 -32.66 -6.49
N GLY A 7 -45.03 -33.64 -6.02
CA GLY A 7 -43.66 -33.40 -5.56
C GLY A 7 -42.73 -32.91 -6.68
N LEU A 8 -42.89 -33.42 -7.89
CA LEU A 8 -42.14 -32.95 -9.06
C LEU A 8 -42.52 -31.50 -9.45
N LEU A 9 -43.81 -31.15 -9.37
CA LEU A 9 -44.29 -29.79 -9.60
C LEU A 9 -43.72 -28.82 -8.55
N LEU A 10 -43.76 -29.20 -7.27
CA LEU A 10 -43.18 -28.40 -6.18
C LEU A 10 -41.67 -28.20 -6.36
N SER A 11 -40.96 -29.22 -6.83
CA SER A 11 -39.52 -29.12 -7.15
C SER A 11 -39.27 -28.12 -8.28
N ALA A 12 -40.02 -28.22 -9.38
CA ALA A 12 -39.88 -27.30 -10.51
C ALA A 12 -40.20 -25.84 -10.11
N LEU A 13 -41.29 -25.63 -9.36
CA LEU A 13 -41.68 -24.30 -8.88
C LEU A 13 -40.66 -23.72 -7.89
N SER A 14 -40.14 -24.55 -6.97
CA SER A 14 -39.11 -24.13 -6.02
C SER A 14 -37.82 -23.76 -6.74
N ALA A 15 -37.36 -24.60 -7.66
CA ALA A 15 -36.16 -24.35 -8.44
C ALA A 15 -36.28 -23.06 -9.25
N LEU A 16 -37.41 -22.85 -9.95
CA LEU A 16 -37.65 -21.66 -10.74
C LEU A 16 -37.68 -20.39 -9.87
N LEU A 17 -38.40 -20.44 -8.75
CA LEU A 17 -38.51 -19.31 -7.83
C LEU A 17 -37.16 -18.96 -7.22
N ILE A 18 -36.44 -19.95 -6.66
CA ILE A 18 -35.13 -19.75 -6.03
C ILE A 18 -34.12 -19.23 -7.06
N ALA A 19 -34.10 -19.78 -8.28
CA ALA A 19 -33.21 -19.31 -9.32
C ALA A 19 -33.51 -17.87 -9.74
N THR A 20 -34.79 -17.51 -9.89
CA THR A 20 -35.21 -16.15 -10.25
C THR A 20 -34.81 -15.16 -9.16
N LEU A 21 -35.07 -15.48 -7.89
CA LEU A 21 -34.68 -14.64 -6.75
C LEU A 21 -33.15 -14.53 -6.65
N GLY A 22 -32.43 -15.63 -6.85
CA GLY A 22 -30.97 -15.64 -6.87
C GLY A 22 -30.39 -14.76 -7.97
N LEU A 23 -30.95 -14.79 -9.18
CA LEU A 23 -30.54 -13.90 -10.27
C LEU A 23 -30.82 -12.43 -9.95
N LEU A 24 -31.99 -12.11 -9.38
CA LEU A 24 -32.32 -10.74 -8.97
C LEU A 24 -31.33 -10.18 -7.95
N VAL A 25 -30.93 -11.00 -6.96
CA VAL A 25 -29.90 -10.60 -5.98
C VAL A 25 -28.56 -10.29 -6.66
N LEU A 26 -28.22 -11.00 -7.73
CA LEU A 26 -26.94 -10.83 -8.43
C LEU A 26 -26.93 -9.66 -9.42
N THR A 27 -28.07 -9.32 -10.03
CA THR A 27 -28.13 -8.35 -11.12
C THR A 27 -28.64 -6.98 -10.70
N ASP A 28 -29.40 -6.88 -9.61
CA ASP A 28 -30.06 -5.64 -9.20
C ASP A 28 -29.97 -5.42 -7.69
N SER A 29 -29.08 -4.51 -7.30
CA SER A 29 -28.87 -4.13 -5.90
C SER A 29 -30.11 -3.48 -5.26
N SER A 30 -30.97 -2.84 -6.06
CA SER A 30 -32.21 -2.23 -5.58
C SER A 30 -33.32 -3.26 -5.34
N ALA A 31 -33.34 -4.35 -6.10
CA ALA A 31 -34.29 -5.45 -5.95
C ALA A 31 -33.83 -6.53 -4.97
N ALA A 32 -32.53 -6.54 -4.59
CA ALA A 32 -31.95 -7.58 -3.73
C ALA A 32 -32.69 -7.75 -2.39
N MET A 33 -33.10 -6.65 -1.75
CA MET A 33 -33.85 -6.71 -0.48
C MET A 33 -35.23 -7.36 -0.65
N LEU A 34 -35.95 -7.03 -1.74
CA LEU A 34 -37.23 -7.64 -2.06
C LEU A 34 -37.08 -9.13 -2.41
N ALA A 35 -36.00 -9.48 -3.09
CA ALA A 35 -35.69 -10.87 -3.42
C ALA A 35 -35.42 -11.71 -2.16
N VAL A 36 -34.70 -11.15 -1.17
CA VAL A 36 -34.48 -11.79 0.14
C VAL A 36 -35.80 -11.99 0.88
N LEU A 37 -36.66 -10.97 0.94
CA LEU A 37 -37.98 -11.10 1.58
C LEU A 37 -38.86 -12.14 0.88
N ALA A 38 -38.90 -12.15 -0.46
CA ALA A 38 -39.62 -13.15 -1.23
C ALA A 38 -39.07 -14.57 -1.00
N ALA A 39 -37.77 -14.73 -0.77
CA ALA A 39 -37.19 -16.03 -0.42
C ALA A 39 -37.74 -16.52 0.92
N PHE A 40 -37.83 -15.65 1.93
CA PHE A 40 -38.40 -15.99 3.24
C PHE A 40 -39.88 -16.35 3.18
N TYR A 41 -40.69 -15.57 2.45
CA TYR A 41 -42.14 -15.73 2.45
C TYR A 41 -42.69 -16.70 1.41
N LEU A 42 -41.94 -16.98 0.32
CA LEU A 42 -42.42 -17.82 -0.78
C LEU A 42 -41.53 -19.04 -1.00
N ALA A 43 -40.21 -18.87 -1.08
CA ALA A 43 -39.31 -19.98 -1.38
C ALA A 43 -39.15 -20.96 -0.21
N LEU A 44 -38.96 -20.48 1.03
CA LEU A 44 -38.84 -21.35 2.21
C LEU A 44 -40.10 -22.19 2.47
N PRO A 45 -41.33 -21.63 2.44
CA PRO A 45 -42.54 -22.45 2.59
C PRO A 45 -42.70 -23.48 1.47
N LEU A 46 -42.36 -23.12 0.23
CA LEU A 46 -42.47 -24.03 -0.92
C LEU A 46 -41.47 -25.20 -0.82
N LEU A 47 -40.24 -24.92 -0.38
CA LEU A 47 -39.25 -25.94 -0.02
C LEU A 47 -39.73 -26.82 1.14
N GLY A 48 -40.36 -26.22 2.16
CA GLY A 48 -40.97 -26.95 3.26
C GLY A 48 -42.04 -27.94 2.78
N LEU A 49 -42.93 -27.50 1.89
CA LEU A 49 -43.95 -28.35 1.26
C LEU A 49 -43.33 -29.47 0.41
N LEU A 50 -42.25 -29.17 -0.32
CA LEU A 50 -41.50 -30.16 -1.10
C LEU A 50 -40.90 -31.24 -0.18
N LEU A 51 -40.29 -30.85 0.93
CA LEU A 51 -39.72 -31.77 1.93
C LEU A 51 -40.81 -32.62 2.59
N ILE A 52 -41.94 -32.02 2.98
CA ILE A 52 -43.08 -32.74 3.55
C ILE A 52 -43.61 -33.77 2.54
N SER A 53 -43.78 -33.38 1.27
CA SER A 53 -44.25 -34.26 0.21
C SER A 53 -43.28 -35.42 -0.04
N TRP A 54 -41.97 -35.13 0.00
CA TRP A 54 -40.92 -36.13 -0.13
C TRP A 54 -40.95 -37.15 1.01
N VAL A 55 -41.04 -36.70 2.27
CA VAL A 55 -41.16 -37.58 3.45
C VAL A 55 -42.44 -38.42 3.39
N TYR A 56 -43.56 -37.83 2.98
CA TYR A 56 -44.82 -38.54 2.81
C TYR A 56 -44.68 -39.68 1.79
N TYR A 57 -44.03 -39.45 0.65
CA TYR A 57 -43.82 -40.49 -0.36
C TYR A 57 -42.85 -41.58 0.10
N LEU A 58 -41.81 -41.22 0.86
CA LEU A 58 -40.92 -42.18 1.50
C LEU A 58 -41.68 -43.12 2.45
N TRP A 59 -42.57 -42.57 3.27
CA TRP A 59 -43.38 -43.33 4.22
C TRP A 59 -44.42 -44.21 3.50
N ARG A 60 -45.18 -43.63 2.57
CA ARG A 60 -46.23 -44.32 1.80
C ARG A 60 -45.67 -45.53 1.04
N ASP A 61 -44.53 -45.35 0.39
CA ASP A 61 -43.94 -46.37 -0.48
C ASP A 61 -42.89 -47.24 0.25
N ARG A 62 -42.80 -47.14 1.60
CA ARG A 62 -41.86 -47.91 2.45
C ARG A 62 -40.42 -47.87 1.94
N ALA A 63 -39.95 -46.70 1.52
CA ALA A 63 -38.64 -46.47 0.91
C ALA A 63 -38.35 -47.23 -0.41
N ALA A 64 -39.37 -47.76 -1.09
CA ALA A 64 -39.22 -48.42 -2.40
C ALA A 64 -39.16 -47.43 -3.60
N MET A 65 -38.93 -46.14 -3.34
CA MET A 65 -38.87 -45.12 -4.38
C MET A 65 -37.56 -45.23 -5.18
N SER A 66 -37.65 -45.18 -6.51
CA SER A 66 -36.46 -45.22 -7.37
C SER A 66 -35.57 -43.98 -7.18
N GLY A 67 -34.25 -44.15 -7.23
CA GLY A 67 -33.28 -43.04 -7.10
C GLY A 67 -33.50 -41.86 -8.05
N GLN A 68 -34.05 -42.10 -9.25
CA GLN A 68 -34.41 -41.05 -10.20
C GLN A 68 -35.48 -40.08 -9.67
N VAL A 69 -36.45 -40.58 -8.91
CA VAL A 69 -37.52 -39.73 -8.34
C VAL A 69 -36.98 -38.92 -7.16
N HIS A 70 -36.10 -39.50 -6.34
CA HIS A 70 -35.37 -38.73 -5.32
C HIS A 70 -34.58 -37.58 -5.95
N ALA A 71 -33.82 -37.89 -7.00
CA ALA A 71 -33.02 -36.91 -7.72
C ALA A 71 -33.89 -35.79 -8.32
N LEU A 72 -34.97 -36.12 -9.04
CA LEU A 72 -35.84 -35.14 -9.67
C LEU A 72 -36.64 -34.29 -8.66
N MET A 73 -36.91 -34.80 -7.45
CA MET A 73 -37.59 -34.00 -6.43
C MET A 73 -36.64 -33.03 -5.73
N LEU A 74 -35.38 -33.41 -5.50
CA LEU A 74 -34.46 -32.62 -4.66
C LEU A 74 -33.41 -31.84 -5.45
N LEU A 75 -32.82 -32.41 -6.50
CA LEU A 75 -31.69 -31.80 -7.21
C LEU A 75 -32.02 -30.45 -7.85
N PRO A 76 -33.17 -30.21 -8.51
CA PRO A 76 -33.46 -28.91 -9.12
C PRO A 76 -33.43 -27.77 -8.10
N SER A 77 -34.11 -27.95 -6.96
CA SER A 77 -34.14 -26.96 -5.88
C SER A 77 -32.78 -26.80 -5.21
N LEU A 78 -32.05 -27.90 -4.97
CA LEU A 78 -30.70 -27.87 -4.41
C LEU A 78 -29.72 -27.13 -5.34
N ALA A 79 -29.78 -27.39 -6.64
CA ALA A 79 -28.98 -26.69 -7.63
C ALA A 79 -29.30 -25.19 -7.67
N ALA A 80 -30.58 -24.81 -7.56
CA ALA A 80 -30.99 -23.41 -7.53
C ALA A 80 -30.46 -22.68 -6.27
N VAL A 81 -30.48 -23.32 -5.10
CA VAL A 81 -29.92 -22.75 -3.86
C VAL A 81 -28.41 -22.47 -3.98
N LEU A 82 -27.70 -23.25 -4.80
CA LEU A 82 -26.26 -23.06 -5.01
C LEU A 82 -25.90 -21.87 -5.91
N ILE A 83 -26.85 -21.28 -6.64
CA ILE A 83 -26.58 -20.19 -7.60
C ILE A 83 -25.89 -19.00 -6.92
N VAL A 84 -26.48 -18.49 -5.83
CA VAL A 84 -25.94 -17.32 -5.10
C VAL A 84 -24.57 -17.61 -4.47
N PRO A 85 -24.37 -18.67 -3.65
CA PRO A 85 -23.07 -18.92 -3.04
C PRO A 85 -21.99 -19.26 -4.08
N LEU A 86 -22.32 -19.95 -5.18
CA LEU A 86 -21.36 -20.19 -6.27
C LEU A 86 -20.98 -18.89 -6.96
N ALA A 87 -21.95 -18.04 -7.31
CA ALA A 87 -21.67 -16.74 -7.94
C ALA A 87 -20.82 -15.85 -7.03
N PHE A 88 -21.10 -15.82 -5.72
CA PHE A 88 -20.29 -15.08 -4.76
C PHE A 88 -18.88 -15.66 -4.63
N THR A 89 -18.74 -16.99 -4.59
CA THR A 89 -17.43 -17.66 -4.52
C THR A 89 -16.60 -17.38 -5.77
N VAL A 90 -17.20 -17.49 -6.96
CA VAL A 90 -16.55 -17.19 -8.24
C VAL A 90 -16.18 -15.71 -8.30
N GLY A 91 -17.07 -14.81 -7.86
CA GLY A 91 -16.80 -13.37 -7.78
C GLY A 91 -15.65 -13.05 -6.83
N GLN A 92 -15.59 -13.68 -5.66
CA GLN A 92 -14.49 -13.51 -4.71
C GLN A 92 -13.17 -14.03 -5.27
N LEU A 93 -13.16 -15.20 -5.90
CA LEU A 93 -11.96 -15.74 -6.55
C LEU A 93 -11.49 -14.83 -7.69
N GLY A 94 -12.42 -14.30 -8.49
CA GLY A 94 -12.12 -13.32 -9.53
C GLY A 94 -11.53 -12.03 -8.97
N SER A 95 -12.16 -11.46 -7.94
CA SER A 95 -11.68 -10.24 -7.26
C SER A 95 -10.32 -10.45 -6.60
N GLN A 96 -10.08 -11.61 -5.98
CA GLN A 96 -8.78 -11.96 -5.40
C GLN A 96 -7.70 -12.10 -6.48
N ALA A 97 -8.02 -12.79 -7.58
CA ALA A 97 -7.10 -12.94 -8.71
C ALA A 97 -6.78 -11.59 -9.36
N PHE A 98 -7.79 -10.73 -9.53
CA PHE A 98 -7.63 -9.36 -10.01
C PHE A 98 -6.74 -8.54 -9.07
N SER A 99 -7.04 -8.53 -7.77
CA SER A 99 -6.27 -7.76 -6.78
C SER A 99 -4.82 -8.26 -6.63
N ALA A 100 -4.58 -9.55 -6.84
CA ALA A 100 -3.24 -10.12 -6.83
C ALA A 100 -2.40 -9.67 -8.03
N GLN A 101 -3.03 -9.50 -9.20
CA GLN A 101 -2.36 -9.02 -10.42
C GLN A 101 -2.27 -7.49 -10.45
N HIS A 102 -3.24 -6.81 -9.85
CA HIS A 102 -3.36 -5.36 -9.80
C HIS A 102 -3.43 -4.92 -8.33
N PRO A 103 -2.29 -4.83 -7.64
CA PRO A 103 -2.26 -4.36 -6.27
C PRO A 103 -2.56 -2.84 -6.19
N PRO A 104 -3.08 -2.35 -5.06
CA PRO A 104 -3.20 -0.92 -4.81
C PRO A 104 -1.82 -0.25 -4.84
N ILE A 105 -1.78 0.99 -5.37
CA ILE A 105 -0.53 1.73 -5.57
C ILE A 105 -0.47 2.92 -4.64
N SER A 106 0.59 3.00 -3.83
CA SER A 106 0.86 4.18 -3.00
C SER A 106 1.54 5.27 -3.83
N GLU A 107 0.98 6.47 -3.79
CA GLU A 107 1.56 7.65 -4.43
C GLU A 107 1.73 8.79 -3.42
N VAL A 108 2.82 9.53 -3.57
CA VAL A 108 3.09 10.77 -2.85
C VAL A 108 3.27 11.86 -3.88
N HIS A 109 2.49 12.93 -3.79
CA HIS A 109 2.64 14.09 -4.65
C HIS A 109 3.26 15.25 -3.86
N ILE A 110 4.22 15.91 -4.50
CA ILE A 110 4.97 17.05 -3.97
C ILE A 110 4.75 18.22 -4.92
N ASN A 111 4.14 19.30 -4.42
CA ASN A 111 3.89 20.50 -5.21
C ASN A 111 5.12 21.43 -5.17
N LEU A 112 5.84 21.49 -6.28
CA LEU A 112 7.03 22.34 -6.48
C LEU A 112 6.79 23.39 -7.57
N THR A 113 5.52 23.66 -7.89
CA THR A 113 5.13 24.54 -9.01
C THR A 113 5.09 26.01 -8.61
N GLY A 114 5.01 26.30 -7.30
CA GLY A 114 4.76 27.64 -6.77
C GLY A 114 3.32 28.13 -6.98
N GLN A 115 2.42 27.28 -7.50
CA GLN A 115 1.01 27.56 -7.73
C GLN A 115 0.16 26.45 -7.13
N ASP A 116 -1.12 26.74 -6.87
CA ASP A 116 -2.06 25.72 -6.41
C ASP A 116 -2.17 24.60 -7.46
N LEU A 117 -2.07 23.36 -7.02
CA LEU A 117 -2.01 22.19 -7.89
C LEU A 117 -3.24 21.31 -7.68
N TRP A 118 -3.98 21.10 -8.76
CA TRP A 118 -5.12 20.18 -8.83
C TRP A 118 -4.71 18.89 -9.56
N LEU A 119 -5.16 17.75 -9.04
CA LEU A 119 -4.82 16.41 -9.53
C LEU A 119 -6.08 15.56 -9.71
N ASP A 120 -5.99 14.54 -10.56
CA ASP A 120 -7.07 13.56 -10.74
C ASP A 120 -7.15 12.61 -9.54
N ALA A 121 -8.14 12.85 -8.68
CA ALA A 121 -8.44 12.03 -7.52
C ALA A 121 -9.35 10.82 -7.82
N ALA A 122 -9.75 10.59 -9.07
CA ALA A 122 -10.59 9.45 -9.43
C ALA A 122 -9.90 8.12 -9.06
N GLY A 123 -10.65 7.24 -8.39
CA GLY A 123 -10.15 5.94 -7.94
C GLY A 123 -9.09 6.02 -6.85
N THR A 124 -9.00 7.12 -6.11
CA THR A 124 -8.01 7.29 -5.02
C THR A 124 -8.67 7.32 -3.64
N SER A 125 -7.92 6.91 -2.62
CA SER A 125 -8.26 7.11 -1.21
C SER A 125 -7.12 7.86 -0.52
N THR A 126 -7.41 8.99 0.12
CA THR A 126 -6.39 9.82 0.79
C THR A 126 -6.08 9.30 2.20
N SER A 127 -4.80 9.31 2.57
CA SER A 127 -4.33 8.93 3.91
C SER A 127 -3.70 10.11 4.67
N SER A 128 -3.45 11.24 4.00
CA SER A 128 -3.07 12.52 4.62
C SER A 128 -4.22 13.52 4.52
N GLY A 129 -4.21 14.57 5.35
CA GLY A 129 -5.27 15.59 5.47
C GLY A 129 -5.55 16.45 4.22
N GLY A 130 -5.09 16.04 3.04
CA GLY A 130 -5.55 16.55 1.76
C GLY A 130 -6.89 15.92 1.38
N SER A 131 -7.87 16.75 1.06
CA SER A 131 -9.12 16.30 0.45
C SER A 131 -8.89 16.13 -1.05
N ALA A 132 -9.50 15.11 -1.66
CA ALA A 132 -9.58 14.94 -3.12
C ALA A 132 -10.11 16.19 -3.84
N ASN A 133 -10.88 17.02 -3.13
CA ASN A 133 -11.55 18.20 -3.69
C ASN A 133 -10.83 19.51 -3.32
N LEU A 134 -9.61 19.46 -2.77
CA LEU A 134 -8.83 20.65 -2.45
C LEU A 134 -7.50 20.63 -3.21
N PRO A 135 -7.03 21.80 -3.69
CA PRO A 135 -5.74 21.87 -4.33
C PRO A 135 -4.62 21.68 -3.30
N MET A 136 -3.50 21.14 -3.76
CA MET A 136 -2.24 21.26 -3.02
C MET A 136 -1.78 22.71 -3.12
N ALA A 137 -1.71 23.40 -2.00
CA ALA A 137 -1.34 24.82 -1.97
C ALA A 137 0.06 25.07 -2.56
N GLY A 138 0.19 26.09 -3.41
CA GLY A 138 1.46 26.43 -4.06
C GLY A 138 2.51 27.03 -3.14
N ASN A 139 2.08 27.60 -2.01
CA ASN A 139 2.92 28.24 -1.00
C ASN A 139 3.25 27.34 0.20
N GLU A 140 2.81 26.09 0.21
CA GLU A 140 3.08 25.10 1.26
C GLU A 140 3.72 23.82 0.67
N PRO A 141 4.89 23.92 0.00
CA PRO A 141 5.57 22.76 -0.63
C PRO A 141 5.94 21.65 0.36
N GLU A 142 5.96 21.95 1.66
CA GLU A 142 6.17 20.99 2.74
C GLU A 142 4.96 20.08 3.01
N ARG A 143 3.77 20.42 2.50
CA ARG A 143 2.56 19.59 2.64
C ARG A 143 2.43 18.65 1.45
N LEU A 144 2.53 17.37 1.73
CA LEU A 144 2.49 16.32 0.72
C LEU A 144 1.10 15.70 0.66
N LEU A 145 0.65 15.38 -0.55
CA LEU A 145 -0.55 14.59 -0.75
C LEU A 145 -0.15 13.12 -0.83
N VAL A 146 -0.66 12.30 0.10
CA VAL A 146 -0.41 10.87 0.16
C VAL A 146 -1.73 10.16 -0.06
N TRP A 147 -1.78 9.31 -1.08
CA TRP A 147 -2.97 8.53 -1.38
C TRP A 147 -2.62 7.13 -1.89
N THR A 148 -3.65 6.29 -1.88
CA THR A 148 -3.64 4.99 -2.53
C THR A 148 -4.51 5.07 -3.77
N ARG A 149 -3.95 4.75 -4.93
CA ARG A 149 -4.70 4.58 -6.17
C ARG A 149 -5.13 3.13 -6.32
N TRP A 150 -6.44 2.93 -6.47
CA TRP A 150 -7.05 1.62 -6.61
C TRP A 150 -7.20 1.26 -8.08
N PRO A 151 -6.74 0.07 -8.50
CA PRO A 151 -6.94 -0.39 -9.87
C PRO A 151 -8.44 -0.58 -10.16
N ASP A 152 -8.86 -0.11 -11.33
CA ASP A 152 -10.23 -0.22 -11.82
C ASP A 152 -10.23 -1.05 -13.11
N GLU A 153 -11.10 -2.05 -13.19
CA GLU A 153 -11.17 -2.99 -14.33
C GLU A 153 -11.40 -2.26 -15.66
N GLN A 154 -12.28 -1.26 -15.66
CA GLN A 154 -12.61 -0.51 -16.87
C GLN A 154 -11.44 0.38 -17.30
N ALA A 155 -10.78 1.06 -16.36
CA ALA A 155 -9.61 1.89 -16.63
C ALA A 155 -8.43 1.05 -17.16
N ILE A 156 -8.22 -0.16 -16.64
CA ILE A 156 -7.19 -1.09 -17.13
C ILE A 156 -7.53 -1.57 -18.54
N ALA A 157 -8.77 -2.01 -18.78
CA ALA A 157 -9.22 -2.49 -20.09
C ALA A 157 -9.12 -1.41 -21.18
N GLN A 158 -9.20 -0.14 -20.80
CA GLN A 158 -9.08 1.02 -21.69
C GLN A 158 -7.66 1.61 -21.73
N ASP A 159 -6.68 0.96 -21.11
CA ASP A 159 -5.27 1.40 -20.99
C ASP A 159 -5.09 2.79 -20.34
N ARG A 160 -6.06 3.22 -19.52
CA ARG A 160 -6.05 4.51 -18.80
C ARG A 160 -5.38 4.41 -17.44
N PHE A 161 -5.32 3.21 -16.85
CA PHE A 161 -4.64 3.01 -15.57
C PHE A 161 -3.11 3.15 -15.78
N PRO A 162 -2.41 4.01 -15.01
CA PRO A 162 -1.01 4.35 -15.30
C PRO A 162 0.00 3.24 -14.96
N TYR A 163 -0.42 2.19 -14.27
CA TYR A 163 0.45 1.10 -13.82
C TYR A 163 0.17 -0.21 -14.56
N ASP A 164 1.22 -1.00 -14.74
CA ASP A 164 1.19 -2.41 -15.11
C ASP A 164 1.60 -3.24 -13.87
N GLY A 165 0.62 -3.93 -13.29
CA GLY A 165 0.73 -4.47 -11.93
C GLY A 165 1.14 -3.40 -10.91
N ALA A 166 2.25 -3.63 -10.21
CA ALA A 166 2.81 -2.68 -9.23
C ALA A 166 3.75 -1.62 -9.84
N ARG A 167 3.90 -1.58 -11.17
CA ARG A 167 4.95 -0.79 -11.84
C ARG A 167 4.37 0.30 -12.72
N LEU A 168 4.91 1.51 -12.62
CA LEU A 168 4.54 2.61 -13.51
C LEU A 168 4.93 2.26 -14.95
N LYS A 169 3.99 2.41 -15.89
CA LYS A 169 4.21 2.07 -17.30
C LYS A 169 5.34 2.91 -17.88
N SER A 170 6.28 2.28 -18.57
CA SER A 170 7.38 2.98 -19.26
C SER A 170 6.89 3.86 -20.43
N SER A 171 5.71 3.56 -20.98
CA SER A 171 5.04 4.35 -22.01
C SER A 171 4.37 5.62 -21.49
N LEU A 172 4.23 5.77 -20.16
CA LEU A 172 3.59 6.94 -19.57
C LEU A 172 4.50 8.16 -19.67
N ASN A 173 4.12 9.10 -20.53
CA ASN A 173 4.91 10.30 -20.87
C ASN A 173 4.25 11.61 -20.43
N SER A 174 3.05 11.55 -19.88
CA SER A 174 2.33 12.69 -19.36
C SER A 174 1.42 12.28 -18.20
N PHE A 175 1.08 13.26 -17.38
CA PHE A 175 0.14 13.09 -16.27
C PHE A 175 -0.76 14.32 -16.20
N ALA A 176 -2.06 14.11 -16.01
CA ALA A 176 -3.03 15.18 -16.01
C ALA A 176 -2.94 15.98 -14.70
N ARG A 177 -2.81 17.30 -14.81
CA ARG A 177 -2.84 18.23 -13.68
C ARG A 177 -3.37 19.60 -14.11
N GLN A 178 -3.67 20.44 -13.13
CA GLN A 178 -3.95 21.85 -13.35
C GLN A 178 -3.16 22.71 -12.37
N LEU A 179 -2.64 23.84 -12.87
CA LEU A 179 -1.92 24.84 -12.08
C LEU A 179 -2.80 26.09 -11.94
N GLY A 180 -2.98 26.57 -10.70
CA GLY A 180 -3.92 27.63 -10.36
C GLY A 180 -5.38 27.27 -10.63
N GLY A 181 -6.30 28.22 -10.39
CA GLY A 181 -7.72 28.08 -10.72
C GLY A 181 -8.56 27.28 -9.69
N SER A 182 -9.77 26.90 -10.09
CA SER A 182 -10.76 26.18 -9.28
C SER A 182 -10.95 24.72 -9.72
N GLU A 183 -11.68 23.94 -8.92
CA GLU A 183 -12.02 22.52 -9.15
C GLU A 183 -12.70 22.26 -10.51
N GLU A 184 -13.41 23.25 -11.07
CA GLU A 184 -14.22 23.10 -12.30
C GLU A 184 -13.39 23.13 -13.59
N ASN A 185 -12.13 23.55 -13.52
CA ASN A 185 -11.28 23.64 -14.69
C ASN A 185 -10.80 22.25 -15.13
N ALA A 186 -10.60 22.09 -16.44
CA ALA A 186 -10.13 20.83 -16.99
C ALA A 186 -8.66 20.58 -16.64
N LEU A 187 -8.35 19.36 -16.18
CA LEU A 187 -6.97 18.89 -16.06
C LEU A 187 -6.32 18.81 -17.44
N THR A 188 -5.06 19.22 -17.53
CA THR A 188 -4.27 19.21 -18.76
C THR A 188 -3.05 18.29 -18.62
N PRO A 189 -2.65 17.58 -19.69
CA PRO A 189 -1.49 16.70 -19.63
C PRO A 189 -0.21 17.52 -19.52
N ALA A 190 0.56 17.28 -18.45
CA ALA A 190 1.91 17.82 -18.28
C ALA A 190 2.96 16.74 -18.58
N PRO A 191 4.13 17.10 -19.16
CA PRO A 191 5.19 16.13 -19.46
C PRO A 191 5.64 15.38 -18.20
N LEU A 192 5.67 14.05 -18.28
CA LEU A 192 6.13 13.17 -17.21
C LEU A 192 7.49 12.56 -17.58
N ARG A 193 8.43 12.63 -16.65
CA ARG A 193 9.74 11.98 -16.75
C ARG A 193 9.88 10.95 -15.64
N LEU A 194 10.04 9.70 -16.04
CA LEU A 194 10.44 8.64 -15.13
C LEU A 194 11.91 8.84 -14.78
N THR A 195 12.21 8.89 -13.48
CA THR A 195 13.60 8.87 -13.03
C THR A 195 14.18 7.46 -13.17
N THR A 196 15.42 7.26 -12.71
CA THR A 196 16.08 5.95 -12.67
C THR A 196 15.12 4.86 -12.21
N ALA A 197 15.00 3.79 -12.99
CA ALA A 197 14.19 2.65 -12.61
C ALA A 197 14.70 2.10 -11.28
N TYR A 198 13.77 1.80 -10.36
CA TYR A 198 14.16 1.15 -9.12
C TYR A 198 14.81 -0.21 -9.45
N PRO A 199 15.90 -0.60 -8.75
CA PRO A 199 16.52 -1.90 -8.97
C PRO A 199 15.47 -3.00 -9.02
N ALA A 200 15.63 -3.96 -9.94
CA ALA A 200 14.64 -5.00 -10.21
C ALA A 200 14.41 -5.90 -8.98
N ALA A 201 13.55 -5.43 -8.09
CA ALA A 201 13.08 -6.10 -6.89
C ALA A 201 11.57 -6.20 -7.00
N ASN A 202 11.12 -7.04 -7.95
CA ASN A 202 9.73 -7.13 -8.40
C ASN A 202 8.73 -7.36 -7.26
N GLU A 203 9.17 -8.01 -6.18
CA GLU A 203 8.37 -8.37 -5.02
C GLU A 203 8.35 -7.31 -3.90
N LEU A 204 9.21 -6.28 -3.96
CA LEU A 204 9.25 -5.28 -2.91
C LEU A 204 8.16 -4.21 -3.11
N PRO A 205 7.48 -3.79 -2.02
CA PRO A 205 6.46 -2.76 -2.09
C PRO A 205 7.08 -1.41 -2.44
N LEU A 206 6.49 -0.74 -3.42
CA LEU A 206 6.93 0.57 -3.88
C LEU A 206 5.93 1.67 -3.50
N VAL A 207 6.48 2.86 -3.34
CA VAL A 207 5.74 4.13 -3.35
C VAL A 207 6.24 4.95 -4.54
N TYR A 208 5.32 5.54 -5.30
CA TYR A 208 5.64 6.44 -6.40
C TYR A 208 5.56 7.89 -5.95
N GLN A 209 6.68 8.60 -6.02
CA GLN A 209 6.79 10.02 -5.67
C GLN A 209 6.74 10.87 -6.94
N TYR A 210 5.77 11.77 -7.02
CA TYR A 210 5.56 12.70 -8.12
C TYR A 210 5.96 14.11 -7.72
N TYR A 211 7.06 14.59 -8.27
CA TYR A 211 7.56 15.95 -8.08
C TYR A 211 7.02 16.85 -9.19
N HIS A 212 6.11 17.76 -8.84
CA HIS A 212 5.44 18.63 -9.79
C HIS A 212 6.18 19.96 -9.91
N TYR A 213 6.93 20.18 -10.99
CA TYR A 213 7.57 21.46 -11.32
C TYR A 213 6.68 22.28 -12.26
N PRO A 214 6.91 23.59 -12.46
CA PRO A 214 6.09 24.41 -13.36
C PRO A 214 5.99 23.84 -14.79
N ASP A 215 7.09 23.29 -15.31
CA ASP A 215 7.24 22.84 -16.70
C ASP A 215 7.07 21.33 -16.91
N ARG A 216 7.19 20.53 -15.84
CA ARG A 216 7.22 19.06 -15.92
C ARG A 216 6.81 18.37 -14.63
N ILE A 217 6.66 17.06 -14.70
CA ILE A 217 6.50 16.16 -13.57
C ILE A 217 7.65 15.16 -13.63
N GLU A 218 8.31 14.92 -12.50
CA GLU A 218 9.27 13.84 -12.36
C GLU A 218 8.68 12.78 -11.43
N ALA A 219 8.64 11.52 -11.87
CA ALA A 219 8.16 10.39 -11.08
C ALA A 219 9.32 9.47 -10.71
N ALA A 220 9.46 9.20 -9.42
CA ALA A 220 10.46 8.29 -8.87
C ALA A 220 9.80 7.18 -8.06
N ALA A 221 10.25 5.95 -8.27
CA ALA A 221 9.91 4.84 -7.39
C ALA A 221 10.85 4.86 -6.17
N ALA A 222 10.28 4.63 -4.99
CA ALA A 222 10.98 4.44 -3.73
C ALA A 222 10.45 3.19 -3.01
N LEU A 223 11.23 2.59 -2.11
CA LEU A 223 10.71 1.50 -1.29
C LEU A 223 9.74 2.03 -0.24
N ALA A 224 8.60 1.35 -0.14
CA ALA A 224 7.70 1.54 0.98
C ALA A 224 8.31 0.94 2.24
N ARG A 225 8.19 1.65 3.37
CA ARG A 225 8.47 1.03 4.67
C ARG A 225 7.39 0.00 4.97
N ASN A 226 7.78 -1.26 5.10
CA ASN A 226 6.86 -2.37 5.31
C ASN A 226 7.48 -3.40 6.26
N SER A 227 6.69 -4.00 7.14
CA SER A 227 7.14 -5.10 8.03
C SER A 227 7.69 -6.30 7.26
N ASN A 228 7.22 -6.51 6.02
CA ASN A 228 7.70 -7.57 5.14
C ASN A 228 9.18 -7.40 4.73
N LEU A 229 9.77 -6.22 4.92
CA LEU A 229 11.20 -6.00 4.66
C LEU A 229 12.09 -6.74 5.66
N GLU A 230 11.59 -7.05 6.85
CA GLU A 230 12.33 -7.81 7.87
C GLU A 230 12.34 -9.32 7.56
N THR A 231 11.61 -9.78 6.54
CA THR A 231 11.58 -11.20 6.14
C THR A 231 12.93 -11.67 5.58
N SER A 232 13.21 -12.97 5.75
CA SER A 232 14.45 -13.61 5.27
C SER A 232 14.71 -13.40 3.77
N ARG A 233 13.64 -13.30 2.95
CA ARG A 233 13.75 -13.10 1.51
C ARG A 233 14.18 -11.68 1.13
N ALA A 234 13.69 -10.65 1.83
CA ALA A 234 14.16 -9.29 1.61
C ALA A 234 15.64 -9.13 2.02
N ARG A 235 16.03 -9.82 3.10
CA ARG A 235 17.43 -9.89 3.56
C ARG A 235 18.38 -10.63 2.60
N SER A 236 17.87 -11.51 1.74
CA SER A 236 18.69 -12.26 0.77
C SER A 236 18.98 -11.52 -0.54
N LEU A 237 18.50 -10.27 -0.69
CA LEU A 237 18.85 -9.43 -1.84
C LEU A 237 20.34 -9.09 -1.83
N ARG A 238 20.90 -8.74 -3.00
CA ARG A 238 22.32 -8.38 -3.17
C ARG A 238 22.79 -7.38 -2.11
N HIS A 239 21.96 -6.38 -1.83
CA HIS A 239 22.10 -5.51 -0.67
C HIS A 239 20.81 -5.62 0.13
N ALA A 240 20.91 -5.98 1.41
CA ALA A 240 19.76 -5.98 2.29
C ALA A 240 19.19 -4.55 2.40
N PRO A 241 17.87 -4.38 2.55
CA PRO A 241 17.27 -3.07 2.75
C PRO A 241 17.88 -2.36 3.97
N VAL A 242 18.30 -1.12 3.77
CA VAL A 242 18.76 -0.24 4.84
C VAL A 242 17.63 0.70 5.22
N LEU A 243 17.30 0.75 6.51
CA LEU A 243 16.31 1.69 7.03
C LEU A 243 17.00 3.03 7.27
N VAL A 244 16.54 4.07 6.57
CA VAL A 244 17.13 5.41 6.68
C VAL A 244 16.25 6.31 7.53
N SER A 245 16.88 7.04 8.45
CA SER A 245 16.30 8.19 9.15
C SER A 245 17.14 9.42 8.81
N ALA A 246 16.57 10.61 8.96
CA ALA A 246 17.28 11.85 8.68
C ALA A 246 17.02 12.94 9.70
N ALA A 247 18.09 13.62 10.10
CA ALA A 247 18.11 14.85 10.86
C ALA A 247 18.44 16.00 9.91
N ASN A 248 17.45 16.83 9.60
CA ASN A 248 17.69 18.06 8.86
C ASN A 248 18.09 19.16 9.85
N LEU A 249 19.39 19.41 9.97
CA LEU A 249 19.96 20.44 10.85
C LEU A 249 20.12 21.78 10.13
N GLY A 250 19.66 21.89 8.88
CA GLY A 250 19.59 23.15 8.15
C GLY A 250 18.33 23.95 8.48
N GLU A 251 18.18 25.10 7.82
CA GLU A 251 17.03 25.99 8.02
C GLU A 251 15.89 25.76 7.02
N ARG A 252 16.15 24.97 5.97
CA ARG A 252 15.28 24.81 4.80
C ARG A 252 14.64 23.44 4.78
N THR A 253 13.41 23.36 4.28
CA THR A 253 12.69 22.08 4.20
C THR A 253 13.21 21.26 3.03
N LEU A 254 13.57 19.99 3.25
CA LEU A 254 13.98 19.10 2.17
C LEU A 254 12.74 18.38 1.63
N VAL A 255 12.53 18.45 0.32
CA VAL A 255 11.33 17.94 -0.38
C VAL A 255 11.60 16.69 -1.23
N ARG A 256 12.87 16.40 -1.47
CA ARG A 256 13.33 15.24 -2.22
C ARG A 256 14.70 14.84 -1.73
N MET A 257 14.92 13.54 -1.55
CA MET A 257 16.21 12.98 -1.21
C MET A 257 16.46 11.70 -2.01
N GLU A 258 17.68 11.54 -2.49
CA GLU A 258 18.12 10.34 -3.19
C GLU A 258 19.51 9.92 -2.71
N ILE A 259 19.74 8.61 -2.66
CA ILE A 259 21.02 8.01 -2.33
C ILE A 259 21.42 7.06 -3.45
N ASP A 260 22.58 7.30 -4.06
CA ASP A 260 23.09 6.53 -5.20
C ASP A 260 22.05 6.37 -6.33
N GLY A 261 21.25 7.43 -6.55
CA GLY A 261 20.18 7.48 -7.56
C GLY A 261 18.88 6.77 -7.16
N GLN A 262 18.77 6.23 -5.95
CA GLN A 262 17.52 5.70 -5.39
C GLN A 262 16.79 6.77 -4.60
N ALA A 263 15.54 7.07 -4.97
CA ALA A 263 14.71 7.97 -4.20
C ALA A 263 14.31 7.34 -2.86
N LEU A 264 14.39 8.13 -1.78
CA LEU A 264 13.86 7.75 -0.48
C LEU A 264 12.42 8.22 -0.38
N ALA A 265 11.51 7.35 0.07
CA ALA A 265 10.11 7.72 0.26
C ALA A 265 10.01 8.84 1.30
N MET A 266 9.33 9.92 0.92
CA MET A 266 9.04 11.09 1.75
C MET A 266 7.58 11.01 2.21
N ASP A 267 7.28 10.09 3.12
CA ASP A 267 5.92 9.85 3.62
C ASP A 267 5.81 10.12 5.12
N ILE A 268 6.54 11.13 5.61
CA ILE A 268 6.57 11.55 7.02
C ILE A 268 5.23 12.19 7.39
N TRP A 269 4.19 11.37 7.56
CA TRP A 269 2.81 11.78 7.86
C TRP A 269 2.26 12.84 6.88
N GLY A 270 2.60 12.73 5.60
CA GLY A 270 2.20 13.71 4.57
C GLY A 270 2.92 15.05 4.68
N ARG A 271 4.16 15.03 5.19
CA ARG A 271 5.05 16.19 5.25
C ARG A 271 6.42 15.88 4.66
N ALA A 272 7.03 16.92 4.10
CA ALA A 272 8.43 16.93 3.72
C ALA A 272 9.34 16.96 4.97
N LEU A 273 10.65 16.80 4.78
CA LEU A 273 11.62 16.74 5.87
C LEU A 273 11.95 18.16 6.36
N GLN A 274 11.25 18.59 7.41
CA GLN A 274 11.42 19.90 8.03
C GLN A 274 12.72 20.00 8.85
N PRO A 275 13.23 21.23 9.06
CA PRO A 275 14.27 21.49 10.04
C PRO A 275 13.95 20.87 11.40
N THR A 276 14.90 20.11 11.94
CA THR A 276 14.72 19.40 13.21
C THR A 276 14.83 20.39 14.36
N ARG A 277 13.71 20.64 15.05
CA ARG A 277 13.62 21.55 16.20
C ARG A 277 13.02 20.90 17.45
N ASP A 278 12.23 19.86 17.25
CA ASP A 278 11.53 19.10 18.28
C ASP A 278 11.91 17.62 18.14
N CYS A 279 11.94 16.93 19.28
CA CYS A 279 12.34 15.55 19.44
C CYS A 279 11.23 14.66 19.99
N TYR A 280 9.99 15.18 20.12
CA TYR A 280 8.84 14.45 20.64
C TYR A 280 8.58 13.14 19.88
N HIS A 281 8.89 13.09 18.57
CA HIS A 281 8.80 11.89 17.74
C HIS A 281 10.18 11.34 17.30
N GLY A 282 11.27 11.87 17.87
CA GLY A 282 12.64 11.62 17.40
C GLY A 282 12.87 12.06 15.95
N TYR A 283 13.98 11.62 15.35
CA TYR A 283 14.26 11.94 13.94
C TYR A 283 13.29 11.21 13.00
N PRO A 284 12.74 11.89 11.98
CA PRO A 284 11.81 11.24 11.06
C PRO A 284 12.47 10.10 10.28
N ASN A 285 11.69 9.05 10.06
CA ASN A 285 12.06 7.92 9.22
C ASN A 285 11.78 8.27 7.76
N LEU A 286 12.73 7.96 6.89
CA LEU A 286 12.54 7.98 5.45
C LEU A 286 12.23 6.58 4.93
N GLY A 287 11.93 6.49 3.64
CA GLY A 287 11.86 5.22 2.92
C GLY A 287 13.17 4.41 2.99
N PRO A 288 13.10 3.08 3.04
CA PRO A 288 14.28 2.22 2.94
C PRO A 288 14.96 2.30 1.56
N ALA A 289 16.20 1.83 1.47
CA ALA A 289 16.91 1.71 0.19
C ALA A 289 17.83 0.48 0.14
N LEU A 290 18.11 -0.02 -1.06
CA LEU A 290 19.01 -1.17 -1.27
C LEU A 290 20.44 -0.64 -1.45
N LEU A 291 21.14 -0.39 -0.33
CA LEU A 291 22.44 0.30 -0.33
C LEU A 291 23.56 -0.57 0.26
N PRO A 292 24.78 -0.54 -0.29
CA PRO A 292 25.95 -1.15 0.33
C PRO A 292 26.33 -0.42 1.62
N LEU A 293 26.74 -1.11 2.68
CA LEU A 293 27.17 -0.45 3.93
C LEU A 293 28.69 -0.26 4.05
N ASP A 294 29.43 -0.82 3.09
CA ASP A 294 30.89 -0.90 3.00
C ASP A 294 31.48 0.11 2.01
N ALA A 295 30.63 0.91 1.35
CA ALA A 295 31.03 1.94 0.41
C ALA A 295 30.44 3.31 0.79
N PRO A 296 31.11 4.42 0.42
CA PRO A 296 30.53 5.75 0.57
C PRO A 296 29.26 5.92 -0.27
N TRP A 297 28.30 6.68 0.25
CA TRP A 297 27.06 6.98 -0.44
C TRP A 297 27.09 8.37 -1.06
N GLN A 298 26.51 8.52 -2.25
CA GLN A 298 26.21 9.81 -2.84
C GLN A 298 24.79 10.23 -2.48
N VAL A 299 24.69 11.20 -1.58
CA VAL A 299 23.41 11.76 -1.13
C VAL A 299 23.16 13.04 -1.90
N ARG A 300 21.98 13.15 -2.51
CA ARG A 300 21.52 14.39 -3.14
C ARG A 300 20.11 14.75 -2.68
N TRP A 301 19.83 16.04 -2.58
CA TRP A 301 18.54 16.54 -2.13
C TRP A 301 18.13 17.83 -2.81
N GLN A 302 16.84 18.14 -2.72
CA GLN A 302 16.27 19.44 -3.11
C GLN A 302 15.58 20.10 -1.92
N GLU A 303 15.68 21.42 -1.87
CA GLU A 303 15.05 22.28 -0.88
C GLU A 303 13.72 22.84 -1.45
N ALA A 304 12.74 23.03 -0.58
CA ALA A 304 11.43 23.59 -0.92
C ALA A 304 11.51 25.00 -1.52
N GLU A 305 12.43 25.80 -1.00
CA GLU A 305 12.62 27.21 -1.34
C GLU A 305 13.39 27.39 -2.66
N ALA A 306 14.02 26.33 -3.15
CA ALA A 306 14.76 26.32 -4.40
C ALA A 306 14.45 25.06 -5.23
N PRO A 307 13.20 24.88 -5.69
CA PRO A 307 12.83 23.66 -6.39
C PRO A 307 13.65 23.45 -7.66
N GLY A 308 14.09 22.20 -7.87
CA GLY A 308 14.87 21.82 -9.05
C GLY A 308 16.38 22.06 -8.91
N ILE A 309 16.84 22.77 -7.88
CA ILE A 309 18.26 22.90 -7.57
C ILE A 309 18.70 21.70 -6.72
N TRP A 310 19.67 20.94 -7.23
CA TRP A 310 20.24 19.80 -6.52
C TRP A 310 21.43 20.22 -5.66
N HIS A 311 21.39 19.76 -4.41
CA HIS A 311 22.54 19.69 -3.54
C HIS A 311 23.05 18.25 -3.49
N GLN A 312 24.35 18.08 -3.26
CA GLN A 312 24.97 16.77 -3.22
C GLN A 312 26.12 16.75 -2.21
N ALA A 313 26.27 15.62 -1.55
CA ALA A 313 27.39 15.34 -0.65
C ALA A 313 27.70 13.84 -0.66
N THR A 314 28.97 13.51 -0.46
CA THR A 314 29.39 12.14 -0.20
C THR A 314 29.40 11.89 1.30
N VAL A 315 28.81 10.79 1.75
CA VAL A 315 28.84 10.38 3.16
C VAL A 315 29.56 9.05 3.30
N ASN A 316 30.52 9.02 4.22
CA ASN A 316 31.17 7.79 4.65
C ASN A 316 30.41 7.21 5.83
N LEU A 317 30.10 5.93 5.76
CA LEU A 317 29.45 5.24 6.86
C LEU A 317 30.51 4.74 7.85
N PRO A 318 30.40 5.06 9.15
CA PRO A 318 31.31 4.50 10.14
C PRO A 318 31.18 2.96 10.18
N PRO A 319 32.24 2.19 10.49
CA PRO A 319 32.09 0.76 10.71
C PRO A 319 31.28 0.50 12.00
N LEU A 320 30.36 -0.46 11.98
CA LEU A 320 29.66 -0.94 13.17
C LEU A 320 30.04 -2.42 13.39
N PRO A 321 31.09 -2.71 14.16
CA PRO A 321 31.52 -4.09 14.41
C PRO A 321 30.51 -4.79 15.31
N LEU A 322 30.00 -5.93 14.85
CA LEU A 322 29.11 -6.81 15.61
C LEU A 322 29.81 -8.17 15.79
N THR A 323 29.57 -8.82 16.92
CA THR A 323 29.99 -10.21 17.10
C THR A 323 29.16 -11.15 16.21
N ASP A 324 29.67 -12.35 15.92
CA ASP A 324 28.97 -13.33 15.07
C ASP A 324 27.56 -13.67 15.60
N GLU A 325 27.38 -13.74 16.91
CA GLU A 325 26.08 -13.98 17.53
C GLU A 325 25.14 -12.78 17.39
N GLN A 326 25.64 -11.56 17.60
CA GLN A 326 24.86 -10.33 17.38
C GLN A 326 24.44 -10.20 15.91
N GLN A 327 25.31 -10.56 14.98
CA GLN A 327 25.03 -10.50 13.55
C GLN A 327 23.89 -11.44 13.14
N LYS A 328 23.77 -12.62 13.77
CA LYS A 328 22.68 -13.58 13.51
C LYS A 328 21.33 -13.06 14.00
N GLN A 329 21.32 -12.32 15.12
CA GLN A 329 20.12 -11.76 15.74
C GLN A 329 19.82 -10.31 15.30
N ALA A 330 20.66 -9.74 14.43
CA ALA A 330 20.50 -8.39 13.93
C ALA A 330 19.25 -8.27 13.04
N ARG A 331 18.49 -7.19 13.26
CA ARG A 331 17.43 -6.75 12.34
C ARG A 331 18.01 -6.09 11.09
N LEU A 332 17.20 -5.46 10.25
CA LEU A 332 17.74 -4.69 9.11
C LEU A 332 18.75 -3.62 9.58
N PRO A 333 19.79 -3.33 8.79
CA PRO A 333 20.70 -2.23 9.09
C PRO A 333 19.97 -0.88 9.09
N ARG A 334 20.38 0.02 9.98
CA ARG A 334 19.78 1.34 10.12
C ARG A 334 20.84 2.43 10.04
N VAL A 335 20.52 3.54 9.37
CA VAL A 335 21.41 4.69 9.21
C VAL A 335 20.63 5.97 9.51
N LEU A 336 21.19 6.80 10.40
CA LEU A 336 20.73 8.15 10.65
C LEU A 336 21.65 9.13 9.93
N LEU A 337 21.09 9.85 8.95
CA LEU A 337 21.80 10.89 8.22
C LEU A 337 21.62 12.24 8.92
N TYR A 338 22.69 12.99 9.08
CA TYR A 338 22.67 14.37 9.57
C TYR A 338 23.01 15.30 8.40
N ILE A 339 22.03 16.08 7.95
CA ILE A 339 22.19 17.07 6.89
C ILE A 339 22.41 18.41 7.55
N THR A 340 23.63 18.93 7.46
CA THR A 340 24.05 20.14 8.19
C THR A 340 23.74 21.42 7.42
N GLN A 341 23.72 22.56 8.12
CA GLN A 341 23.50 23.88 7.51
C GLN A 341 24.56 24.23 6.45
N ASP A 342 25.81 23.78 6.62
CA ASP A 342 26.89 23.93 5.65
C ASP A 342 26.87 22.88 4.52
N ARG A 343 25.74 22.15 4.38
CA ARG A 343 25.48 21.16 3.31
C ARG A 343 26.45 19.98 3.30
N ARG A 344 27.01 19.63 4.47
CA ARG A 344 27.65 18.33 4.67
C ARG A 344 26.59 17.30 5.04
N VAL A 345 26.91 16.04 4.77
CA VAL A 345 26.12 14.90 5.22
C VAL A 345 27.02 14.00 6.04
N LEU A 346 26.62 13.76 7.29
CA LEU A 346 27.28 12.84 8.21
C LEU A 346 26.33 11.69 8.51
N ALA A 347 26.86 10.56 8.95
CA ALA A 347 26.07 9.37 9.23
C ALA A 347 26.44 8.75 10.57
N GLU A 348 25.41 8.29 11.27
CA GLU A 348 25.52 7.33 12.36
C GLU A 348 24.90 6.02 11.91
N ARG A 349 25.58 4.91 12.16
CA ARG A 349 24.99 3.58 11.98
C ARG A 349 24.52 3.05 13.30
N PHE A 350 23.41 2.33 13.25
CA PHE A 350 22.91 1.60 14.38
C PHE A 350 22.19 0.33 13.95
N GLN A 351 22.11 -0.60 14.88
CA GLN A 351 21.59 -1.93 14.67
C GLN A 351 20.76 -2.35 15.89
N GLU A 352 19.52 -2.72 15.61
CA GLU A 352 18.68 -3.44 16.56
C GLU A 352 19.04 -4.93 16.55
N ILE A 353 19.19 -5.52 17.73
CA ILE A 353 19.61 -6.90 17.94
C ILE A 353 18.63 -7.53 18.94
N GLU A 354 18.06 -8.67 18.58
CA GLU A 354 17.21 -9.44 19.49
C GLU A 354 18.07 -10.15 20.54
N LEU A 355 17.80 -9.90 21.81
CA LEU A 355 18.50 -10.50 22.95
C LEU A 355 17.71 -11.69 23.50
N ALA A 356 18.32 -12.44 24.41
CA ALA A 356 17.59 -13.39 25.25
C ALA A 356 16.47 -12.66 26.03
N ASP A 357 15.38 -13.37 26.30
CA ASP A 357 14.19 -12.88 27.01
C ASP A 357 13.37 -11.81 26.25
N ASP A 358 13.37 -11.85 24.91
CA ASP A 358 12.64 -10.93 24.02
C ASP A 358 12.98 -9.43 24.20
N ARG A 359 14.11 -9.14 24.84
CA ARG A 359 14.61 -7.77 24.99
C ARG A 359 15.29 -7.27 23.72
N LEU A 360 15.24 -5.97 23.51
CA LEU A 360 15.91 -5.32 22.38
C LEU A 360 17.26 -4.76 22.82
N GLY A 361 18.32 -5.13 22.11
CA GLY A 361 19.63 -4.51 22.20
C GLY A 361 19.84 -3.51 21.06
N VAL A 362 20.55 -2.42 21.32
CA VAL A 362 20.93 -1.44 20.29
C VAL A 362 22.43 -1.20 20.32
N ALA A 363 23.09 -1.52 19.21
CA ALA A 363 24.48 -1.14 18.96
C ALA A 363 24.49 0.05 18.00
N ASN A 364 25.24 1.10 18.28
CA ASN A 364 25.43 2.26 17.42
C ASN A 364 26.89 2.72 17.38
N THR A 365 27.21 3.51 16.36
CA THR A 365 28.54 4.12 16.22
C THR A 365 28.69 5.43 17.00
N GLY A 366 27.63 5.88 17.66
CA GLY A 366 27.58 7.16 18.34
C GLY A 366 27.45 8.35 17.38
N ARG A 367 27.36 9.54 17.99
CA ARG A 367 27.22 10.81 17.27
C ARG A 367 28.48 11.10 16.43
N PRO A 368 28.36 11.55 15.18
CA PRO A 368 29.53 11.91 14.36
C PRO A 368 30.32 13.08 14.96
N GLU A 369 31.64 12.92 15.10
CA GLU A 369 32.54 13.97 15.62
C GLU A 369 32.55 15.26 14.79
N GLY A 370 32.29 15.15 13.48
CA GLY A 370 32.34 16.27 12.54
C GLY A 370 31.12 17.20 12.57
N LEU A 371 30.16 16.97 13.47
CA LEU A 371 28.97 17.81 13.61
C LEU A 371 29.36 19.19 14.16
N PRO A 372 28.99 20.28 13.47
CA PRO A 372 29.35 21.63 13.92
C PRO A 372 28.67 22.01 15.24
N GLU A 373 27.47 21.47 15.49
CA GLU A 373 26.70 21.68 16.70
C GLU A 373 26.09 20.35 17.19
N PRO A 374 25.83 20.22 18.51
CA PRO A 374 25.08 19.09 19.05
C PRO A 374 23.73 18.93 18.34
N ALA A 375 23.45 17.73 17.83
CA ALA A 375 22.18 17.45 17.19
C ALA A 375 21.03 17.54 18.22
N PRO A 376 19.91 18.22 17.92
CA PRO A 376 18.86 18.54 18.91
C PRO A 376 18.28 17.32 19.63
N CYS A 377 18.16 16.19 18.94
CA CYS A 377 17.55 14.97 19.48
C CYS A 377 18.58 13.91 19.90
N GLY A 378 19.83 14.33 20.05
CA GLY A 378 20.90 13.39 20.39
C GLY A 378 21.33 12.51 19.22
N SER A 379 21.92 11.37 19.56
CA SER A 379 22.26 10.27 18.65
C SER A 379 21.04 9.38 18.35
N ALA A 380 21.25 8.28 17.61
CA ALA A 380 20.19 7.31 17.34
C ALA A 380 19.68 6.62 18.62
N LEU A 381 20.51 6.49 19.67
CA LEU A 381 20.18 5.79 20.90
C LEU A 381 19.12 6.52 21.74
N GLU A 382 19.13 7.86 21.73
CA GLU A 382 18.22 8.72 22.49
C GLU A 382 16.76 8.62 22.04
N ARG A 383 16.50 7.90 20.94
CA ARG A 383 15.16 7.59 20.44
C ARG A 383 14.51 6.41 21.17
N TYR A 384 15.29 5.64 21.93
CA TYR A 384 14.81 4.47 22.64
C TYR A 384 14.57 4.77 24.11
N ASP A 385 13.52 4.16 24.66
CA ASP A 385 13.34 4.10 26.11
C ASP A 385 14.34 3.09 26.69
N LEU A 386 15.35 3.61 27.38
CA LEU A 386 16.44 2.81 27.96
C LEU A 386 15.96 1.88 29.10
N ASN A 387 14.73 2.02 29.57
CA ASN A 387 14.13 1.03 30.47
C ASN A 387 13.77 -0.27 29.74
N ASN A 388 13.55 -0.19 28.43
CA ASN A 388 13.10 -1.30 27.58
C ASN A 388 14.16 -1.78 26.60
N VAL A 389 15.24 -1.01 26.40
CA VAL A 389 16.31 -1.29 25.45
C VAL A 389 17.67 -1.33 26.16
N THR A 390 18.49 -2.31 25.80
CA THR A 390 19.86 -2.45 26.31
C THR A 390 20.85 -1.82 25.31
N PRO A 391 21.57 -0.75 25.69
CA PRO A 391 22.70 -0.28 24.90
C PRO A 391 23.79 -1.35 24.84
N LEU A 392 24.25 -1.68 23.64
CA LEU A 392 25.29 -2.68 23.38
C LEU A 392 26.62 -2.05 22.97
N SER A 393 26.61 -0.76 22.62
CA SER A 393 27.81 0.04 22.43
C SER A 393 28.20 0.71 23.75
N GLU A 394 29.48 0.71 24.08
CA GLU A 394 29.98 1.59 25.15
C GLU A 394 30.02 3.04 24.64
N PRO A 395 29.65 4.03 25.46
CA PRO A 395 29.64 5.44 25.10
C PRO A 395 31.02 6.03 24.83
#